data_AF-A0A7Y2KKL3-F1
#
_entry.id   AF-A0A7Y2KKL3-F1
#
_cell.length_a   1.000
_cell.length_b   1.000
_cell.length_c   1.000
_cell.angle_alpha   90.00
_cell.angle_beta   90.00
_cell.angle_gamma   90.00
#
_symmetry.space_group_name_H-M   'P 1'
#
loop_
_entity.id
_entity.type
_entity.pdbx_description
1 polymer ?
#
loop_
_entity_poly.entity_id
_entity_poly.type
_entity_poly.pdbx_seq_one_letter_code
_entity_poly.pdbx_strand_id
1 'polypeptide(L)'
;MRIALLNTNRITPPIAPIGLEYVAEALCATGHEAEILDLCWEEQWERAIATFFGTREYGMIGVSVRNTDDCSFATRESFLPAAAAMVESIRQHSGAPIVLGGVGFSVMPEMVLAQCGVDAGIRGEGEFPLTCLAKRLENNRPWDDIPGLVARQSGGWRRNPGSFRPLTDLPPMSRGFLDNRRYFREGGQAGVETKRGCPRRCIYCADPVAKGRHVRVRPPKDVADELSRLVAMGIDHVHTCDSEFNIPGEHALAVCREIVRRGLGKRLRWYAYCAPVPFTKELA
;
A
#
# COMPACT_ATOMS: atom_id res chain seq x y z
N MET A 1 -18.95 5.11 7.47
CA MET A 1 -18.78 3.88 8.28
C MET A 1 -17.34 3.75 8.72
N ARG A 2 -17.09 2.98 9.79
CA ARG A 2 -15.75 2.70 10.31
C ARG A 2 -15.12 1.50 9.61
N ILE A 3 -13.85 1.60 9.28
CA ILE A 3 -13.09 0.61 8.49
C ILE A 3 -11.79 0.29 9.22
N ALA A 4 -11.55 -0.99 9.46
CA ALA A 4 -10.29 -1.48 10.00
C ALA A 4 -9.33 -1.76 8.85
N LEU A 5 -8.08 -1.34 8.98
CA LEU A 5 -7.00 -1.65 8.05
C LEU A 5 -5.89 -2.38 8.81
N LEU A 6 -5.44 -3.52 8.31
CA LEU A 6 -4.46 -4.35 9.02
C LEU A 6 -3.15 -4.48 8.24
N ASN A 7 -2.06 -4.15 8.93
CA ASN A 7 -0.73 -4.55 8.51
C ASN A 7 -0.40 -5.92 9.10
N THR A 8 -0.21 -6.93 8.25
CA THR A 8 0.21 -8.28 8.66
C THR A 8 1.72 -8.48 8.58
N ASN A 9 2.47 -7.50 8.05
CA ASN A 9 3.91 -7.62 7.86
C ASN A 9 4.65 -7.46 9.19
N ARG A 10 5.36 -8.51 9.59
CA ARG A 10 6.20 -8.57 10.80
C ARG A 10 7.68 -8.82 10.48
N ILE A 11 8.08 -8.66 9.22
CA ILE A 11 9.47 -8.87 8.77
C ILE A 11 10.38 -7.81 9.39
N THR A 12 11.57 -8.24 9.83
CA THR A 12 12.64 -7.36 10.32
C THR A 12 13.77 -7.24 9.31
N PRO A 13 14.34 -6.04 9.06
CA PRO A 13 13.99 -4.77 9.68
C PRO A 13 12.59 -4.27 9.27
N PRO A 14 11.85 -3.60 10.17
CA PRO A 14 10.47 -3.21 9.93
C PRO A 14 10.37 -2.10 8.89
N ILE A 15 9.43 -2.24 7.94
CA ILE A 15 9.15 -1.24 6.89
C ILE A 15 7.70 -0.79 7.00
N ALA A 16 7.50 0.53 7.11
CA ALA A 16 6.17 1.13 7.25
C ALA A 16 5.28 0.77 6.04
N PRO A 17 4.04 0.30 6.25
CA PRO A 17 3.13 -0.08 5.17
C PRO A 17 2.49 1.15 4.50
N ILE A 18 3.27 1.90 3.72
CA ILE A 18 2.84 3.14 3.05
C ILE A 18 1.51 3.01 2.29
N GLY A 19 1.28 1.87 1.62
CA GLY A 19 0.05 1.63 0.88
C GLY A 19 -1.20 1.63 1.77
N LEU A 20 -1.10 1.14 3.01
CA LEU A 20 -2.21 1.21 3.97
C LEU A 20 -2.49 2.65 4.39
N GLU A 21 -1.43 3.44 4.62
CA GLU A 21 -1.58 4.84 5.00
C GLU A 21 -2.24 5.65 3.88
N TYR A 22 -1.87 5.42 2.61
CA TYR A 22 -2.50 6.09 1.47
C TYR A 22 -3.97 5.68 1.29
N VAL A 23 -4.28 4.40 1.53
CA VAL A 23 -5.67 3.90 1.53
C VAL A 23 -6.47 4.53 2.66
N ALA A 24 -5.90 4.66 3.87
CA ALA A 24 -6.56 5.29 5.01
C ALA A 24 -6.91 6.77 4.71
N GLU A 25 -5.98 7.52 4.12
CA GLU A 25 -6.22 8.90 3.68
C GLU A 25 -7.37 8.99 2.66
N ALA A 26 -7.42 8.08 1.68
CA ALA A 26 -8.48 8.05 0.68
C ALA A 26 -9.86 7.72 1.29
N LEU A 27 -9.91 6.79 2.24
CA LEU A 27 -11.12 6.48 3.01
C LEU A 27 -11.61 7.70 3.80
N CYS A 28 -10.72 8.38 4.52
CA CYS A 28 -11.08 9.59 5.27
C CYS A 28 -11.54 10.73 4.36
N ALA A 29 -10.88 10.94 3.22
CA ALA A 29 -11.26 11.95 2.23
C ALA A 29 -12.66 11.72 1.63
N THR A 30 -13.21 10.51 1.74
CA THR A 30 -14.56 10.15 1.27
C THR A 30 -15.59 10.03 2.40
N GLY A 31 -15.23 10.45 3.62
CA GLY A 31 -16.14 10.52 4.77
C GLY A 31 -16.23 9.23 5.58
N HIS A 32 -15.33 8.27 5.36
CA HIS A 32 -15.20 7.08 6.21
C HIS A 32 -14.24 7.34 7.37
N GLU A 33 -14.36 6.57 8.45
CA GLU A 33 -13.38 6.56 9.55
C GLU A 33 -12.46 5.35 9.33
N ALA A 34 -11.15 5.57 9.23
CA ALA A 34 -10.16 4.51 9.06
C ALA A 34 -9.28 4.38 10.30
N GLU A 35 -9.07 3.15 10.77
CA GLU A 35 -8.14 2.84 11.86
C GLU A 35 -7.18 1.74 11.42
N ILE A 36 -5.89 1.91 11.69
CA ILE A 36 -4.88 0.91 11.35
C ILE A 36 -4.51 0.10 12.60
N LEU A 37 -4.60 -1.23 12.50
CA LEU A 37 -3.94 -2.15 13.42
C LEU A 37 -2.61 -2.60 12.81
N ASP A 38 -1.51 -2.15 13.39
CA ASP A 38 -0.16 -2.46 12.93
C ASP A 38 0.47 -3.61 13.72
N LEU A 39 0.30 -4.84 13.21
CA LEU A 39 0.80 -6.05 13.89
C LEU A 39 2.33 -6.20 13.84
N CYS A 40 3.04 -5.32 13.11
CA CYS A 40 4.49 -5.31 13.03
C CYS A 40 5.15 -5.20 14.42
N TRP A 41 4.46 -4.57 15.37
CA TRP A 41 4.96 -4.26 16.70
C TRP A 41 4.42 -5.17 17.81
N GLU A 42 3.51 -6.08 17.45
CA GLU A 42 2.80 -6.91 18.41
C GLU A 42 3.50 -8.26 18.52
N GLU A 43 3.98 -8.59 19.72
CA GLU A 43 4.54 -9.92 20.00
C GLU A 43 3.44 -10.99 19.92
N GLN A 44 2.29 -10.72 20.56
CA GLN A 44 1.10 -11.57 20.61
C GLN A 44 -0.01 -10.95 19.74
N TRP A 45 0.11 -11.12 18.43
CA TRP A 45 -0.79 -10.53 17.46
C TRP A 45 -2.24 -11.02 17.61
N GLU A 46 -2.47 -12.25 18.09
CA GLU A 46 -3.80 -12.80 18.39
C GLU A 46 -4.53 -11.96 19.43
N ARG A 47 -3.82 -11.59 20.51
CA ARG A 47 -4.37 -10.76 21.58
C ARG A 47 -4.60 -9.32 21.11
N ALA A 48 -3.71 -8.80 20.28
CA ALA A 48 -3.86 -7.47 19.70
C ALA A 48 -5.11 -7.40 18.80
N ILE A 49 -5.33 -8.40 17.93
CA ILE A 49 -6.54 -8.53 17.10
C ILE A 49 -7.79 -8.61 17.99
N ALA A 50 -7.81 -9.51 18.98
CA ALA A 50 -8.94 -9.67 19.88
C ALA A 50 -9.29 -8.36 20.62
N THR A 51 -8.28 -7.63 21.08
CA THR A 51 -8.46 -6.34 21.76
C THR A 51 -9.00 -5.28 20.80
N PHE A 52 -8.41 -5.15 19.62
CA PHE A 52 -8.80 -4.16 18.63
C PHE A 52 -10.27 -4.31 18.22
N PHE A 53 -10.69 -5.53 17.86
CA PHE A 53 -12.09 -5.81 17.48
C PHE A 53 -13.05 -5.90 18.67
N GLY A 54 -12.57 -6.14 19.89
CA GLY A 54 -13.38 -6.13 21.10
C GLY A 54 -13.82 -4.73 21.56
N THR A 55 -13.16 -3.67 21.08
CA THR A 55 -13.46 -2.29 21.51
C THR A 55 -14.45 -1.55 20.61
N ARG A 56 -14.53 -1.93 19.33
CA ARG A 56 -15.27 -1.20 18.29
C ARG A 56 -15.77 -2.15 17.20
N GLU A 57 -16.94 -1.84 16.65
CA GLU A 57 -17.44 -2.49 15.44
C GLU A 57 -16.94 -1.77 14.17
N TYR A 58 -16.70 -2.57 13.13
CA TYR A 58 -16.21 -2.11 11.82
C TYR A 58 -17.16 -2.60 10.73
N GLY A 59 -17.44 -1.77 9.72
CA GLY A 59 -18.30 -2.15 8.59
C GLY A 59 -17.57 -2.89 7.46
N MET A 60 -16.23 -2.82 7.47
CA MET A 60 -15.36 -3.52 6.52
C MET A 60 -13.96 -3.63 7.12
N ILE A 61 -13.24 -4.67 6.74
CA ILE A 61 -11.85 -4.92 7.15
C ILE A 61 -10.98 -5.05 5.91
N GLY A 62 -9.98 -4.19 5.75
CA GLY A 62 -8.94 -4.30 4.74
C GLY A 62 -7.69 -4.95 5.32
N VAL A 63 -7.14 -5.97 4.66
CA VAL A 63 -5.90 -6.64 5.10
C VAL A 63 -4.83 -6.53 4.01
N SER A 64 -3.70 -5.91 4.34
CA SER A 64 -2.60 -5.73 3.38
C SER A 64 -1.64 -6.92 3.41
N VAL A 65 -1.53 -7.62 2.29
CA VAL A 65 -0.50 -8.63 2.04
C VAL A 65 0.58 -8.00 1.15
N ARG A 66 1.64 -7.51 1.79
CA ARG A 66 2.78 -6.86 1.11
C ARG A 66 3.67 -7.88 0.39
N ASN A 67 3.97 -8.99 1.06
CA ASN A 67 4.90 -10.03 0.58
C ASN A 67 4.20 -11.39 0.61
N THR A 68 4.37 -12.18 -0.45
CA THR A 68 3.91 -13.58 -0.51
C THR A 68 4.96 -14.53 0.06
N ASP A 69 6.22 -14.15 -0.13
CA ASP A 69 7.42 -14.90 0.24
C ASP A 69 8.61 -13.93 0.36
N ASP A 70 9.75 -14.46 0.78
CA ASP A 70 11.02 -13.75 0.94
C ASP A 70 11.74 -13.40 -0.37
N CYS A 71 11.22 -13.85 -1.52
CA CYS A 71 11.82 -13.75 -2.85
C CYS A 71 13.27 -14.29 -2.91
N SER A 72 13.63 -15.19 -2.00
CA SER A 72 14.95 -15.81 -1.91
C SER A 72 14.90 -17.23 -2.45
N PHE A 73 15.72 -17.51 -3.45
CA PHE A 73 15.83 -18.86 -4.03
C PHE A 73 16.28 -19.92 -3.01
N ALA A 74 17.08 -19.50 -2.02
CA ALA A 74 17.71 -20.39 -1.04
C ALA A 74 16.72 -20.83 0.05
N THR A 75 15.96 -19.89 0.60
CA THR A 75 15.08 -20.11 1.75
C THR A 75 13.65 -20.42 1.32
N ARG A 76 13.14 -19.74 0.28
CA ARG A 76 11.78 -19.94 -0.27
C ARG A 76 10.70 -19.85 0.80
N GLU A 77 10.92 -19.01 1.81
CA GLU A 77 10.00 -18.87 2.93
C GLU A 77 8.72 -18.18 2.45
N SER A 78 7.57 -18.79 2.70
CA SER A 78 6.27 -18.18 2.40
C SER A 78 5.69 -17.48 3.63
N PHE A 79 5.18 -16.27 3.43
CA PHE A 79 4.50 -15.50 4.47
C PHE A 79 2.98 -15.68 4.46
N LEU A 80 2.44 -16.39 3.47
CA LEU A 80 0.99 -16.61 3.35
C LEU A 80 0.36 -17.43 4.48
N PRO A 81 1.01 -18.47 5.04
CA PRO A 81 0.46 -19.19 6.19
C PRO A 81 0.24 -18.28 7.40
N ALA A 82 1.20 -17.39 7.69
CA ALA A 82 1.07 -16.42 8.79
C ALA A 82 -0.04 -15.40 8.52
N ALA A 83 -0.14 -14.88 7.29
CA ALA A 83 -1.22 -13.97 6.90
C ALA A 83 -2.60 -14.66 7.00
N ALA A 84 -2.72 -15.92 6.60
CA ALA A 84 -3.95 -16.70 6.71
C ALA A 84 -4.36 -16.92 8.18
N ALA A 85 -3.41 -17.23 9.07
CA ALA A 85 -3.67 -17.35 10.50
C ALA A 85 -4.18 -16.03 11.12
N MET A 86 -3.60 -14.89 10.72
CA MET A 86 -4.09 -13.57 11.15
C MET A 86 -5.51 -13.30 10.63
N VAL A 87 -5.80 -13.61 9.37
CA VAL A 87 -7.15 -13.46 8.79
C VAL A 87 -8.17 -14.33 9.53
N GLU A 88 -7.82 -15.57 9.87
CA GLU A 88 -8.70 -16.46 10.63
C GLU A 88 -8.97 -15.90 12.04
N SER A 89 -7.95 -15.36 12.71
CA SER A 89 -8.13 -14.70 14.01
C SER A 89 -9.05 -13.48 13.93
N ILE A 90 -8.96 -12.68 12.86
CA ILE A 90 -9.88 -11.56 12.63
C ILE A 90 -11.34 -12.05 12.52
N ARG A 91 -11.58 -13.14 11.77
CA ARG A 91 -12.92 -13.71 11.57
C ARG A 91 -13.58 -14.20 12.86
N GLN A 92 -12.77 -14.66 13.82
CA GLN A 92 -13.26 -15.08 15.13
C GLN A 92 -13.80 -13.90 15.96
N HIS A 93 -13.38 -12.67 15.67
CA HIS A 93 -13.71 -11.48 16.44
C HIS A 93 -14.56 -10.46 15.68
N SER A 94 -14.81 -10.66 14.38
CA SER A 94 -15.61 -9.75 13.55
C SER A 94 -16.34 -10.49 12.43
N GLY A 95 -17.63 -10.18 12.27
CA GLY A 95 -18.44 -10.63 11.13
C GLY A 95 -18.37 -9.72 9.90
N ALA A 96 -17.56 -8.65 9.94
CA ALA A 96 -17.47 -7.69 8.85
C ALA A 96 -16.76 -8.30 7.62
N PRO A 97 -17.12 -7.85 6.40
CA PRO A 97 -16.47 -8.34 5.19
C PRO A 97 -14.97 -8.02 5.19
N ILE A 98 -14.16 -9.05 4.97
CA ILE A 98 -12.70 -8.95 4.84
C ILE A 98 -12.33 -8.83 3.36
N VAL A 99 -11.49 -7.85 3.05
CA VAL A 99 -11.00 -7.55 1.70
C VAL A 99 -9.48 -7.55 1.72
N LEU A 100 -8.85 -8.44 0.96
CA LEU A 100 -7.40 -8.47 0.84
C LEU A 100 -6.90 -7.43 -0.18
N GLY A 101 -5.68 -6.93 0.02
CA GLY A 101 -5.01 -6.03 -0.92
C GLY A 101 -3.49 -6.03 -0.73
N GLY A 102 -2.80 -5.16 -1.45
CA GLY A 102 -1.34 -5.02 -1.36
C GLY A 102 -0.60 -5.52 -2.60
N VAL A 103 0.69 -5.20 -2.69
CA VAL A 103 1.50 -5.52 -3.86
C VAL A 103 1.70 -7.03 -4.03
N GLY A 104 2.02 -7.76 -2.94
CA GLY A 104 2.13 -9.22 -2.94
C GLY A 104 0.82 -9.90 -3.30
N PHE A 105 -0.29 -9.44 -2.72
CA PHE A 105 -1.64 -9.87 -3.13
C PHE A 105 -1.86 -9.70 -4.64
N SER A 106 -1.50 -8.54 -5.19
CA SER A 106 -1.81 -8.17 -6.57
C SER A 106 -1.07 -9.00 -7.63
N VAL A 107 0.02 -9.68 -7.26
CA VAL A 107 0.78 -10.58 -8.12
C VAL A 107 0.02 -11.88 -8.39
N MET A 108 -0.63 -12.42 -7.36
CA MET A 108 -1.29 -13.74 -7.40
C MET A 108 -2.58 -13.78 -6.56
N PRO A 109 -3.57 -12.91 -6.86
CA PRO A 109 -4.67 -12.63 -5.95
C PRO A 109 -5.55 -13.85 -5.69
N GLU A 110 -5.83 -14.67 -6.70
CA GLU A 110 -6.66 -15.88 -6.57
C GLU A 110 -6.03 -16.90 -5.60
N MET A 111 -4.70 -17.06 -5.64
CA MET A 111 -3.96 -17.95 -4.74
C MET A 111 -3.99 -17.42 -3.30
N VAL A 112 -3.75 -16.12 -3.11
CA VAL A 112 -3.74 -15.51 -1.78
C VAL A 112 -5.14 -15.55 -1.14
N LEU A 113 -6.19 -15.28 -1.92
CA LEU A 113 -7.58 -15.41 -1.46
C LEU A 113 -7.91 -16.84 -1.05
N ALA A 114 -7.53 -17.83 -1.87
CA ALA A 114 -7.74 -19.24 -1.54
C ALA A 114 -7.01 -19.65 -0.26
N GLN A 115 -5.74 -19.26 -0.12
CA GLN A 115 -4.91 -19.59 1.05
C GLN A 115 -5.42 -18.94 2.35
N CYS A 116 -5.91 -17.70 2.28
CA CYS A 116 -6.46 -17.00 3.44
C CYS A 116 -7.95 -17.31 3.68
N GLY A 117 -8.59 -18.09 2.81
CA GLY A 117 -10.02 -18.39 2.89
C GLY A 117 -10.95 -17.19 2.70
N VAL A 118 -10.49 -16.11 2.03
CA VAL A 118 -11.24 -14.84 1.85
C VAL A 118 -11.92 -14.78 0.49
N ASP A 119 -13.10 -14.18 0.42
CA ASP A 119 -13.94 -14.20 -0.79
C ASP A 119 -13.74 -12.99 -1.70
N ALA A 120 -13.04 -11.95 -1.24
CA ALA A 120 -12.82 -10.73 -2.03
C ALA A 120 -11.47 -10.06 -1.74
N GLY A 121 -10.92 -9.40 -2.76
CA GLY A 121 -9.76 -8.53 -2.62
C GLY A 121 -9.65 -7.53 -3.77
N ILE A 122 -8.84 -6.48 -3.56
CA ILE A 122 -8.57 -5.45 -4.57
C ILE A 122 -7.18 -5.66 -5.14
N ARG A 123 -7.12 -6.01 -6.42
CA ARG A 123 -5.89 -6.15 -7.19
C ARG A 123 -5.48 -4.81 -7.78
N GLY A 124 -4.24 -4.41 -7.51
CA GLY A 124 -3.68 -3.14 -7.94
C GLY A 124 -3.80 -2.08 -6.86
N GLU A 125 -4.21 -0.88 -7.26
CA GLU A 125 -4.31 0.28 -6.37
C GLU A 125 -5.59 0.22 -5.53
N GLY A 126 -5.44 0.38 -4.21
CA GLY A 126 -6.55 0.25 -3.27
C GLY A 126 -7.33 1.53 -3.03
N GLU A 127 -6.73 2.71 -3.24
CA GLU A 127 -7.24 3.98 -2.73
C GLU A 127 -8.65 4.31 -3.24
N PHE A 128 -8.89 4.11 -4.53
CA PHE A 128 -10.19 4.43 -5.15
C PHE A 128 -11.17 3.25 -5.18
N PRO A 129 -10.75 2.01 -5.48
CA PRO A 129 -11.68 0.88 -5.43
C PRO A 129 -12.20 0.59 -4.03
N LEU A 130 -11.34 0.71 -3.00
CA LEU A 130 -11.75 0.41 -1.63
C LEU A 130 -12.72 1.46 -1.06
N THR A 131 -12.56 2.74 -1.43
CA THR A 131 -13.53 3.81 -1.09
C THR A 131 -14.88 3.57 -1.77
N CYS A 132 -14.87 3.16 -3.04
CA CYS A 132 -16.09 2.77 -3.76
C CYS A 132 -16.77 1.56 -3.11
N LEU A 133 -16.00 0.54 -2.73
CA LEU A 133 -16.50 -0.66 -2.05
C LEU A 133 -17.11 -0.29 -0.69
N ALA A 134 -16.38 0.45 0.12
CA ALA A 134 -16.84 0.94 1.41
C ALA A 134 -18.18 1.68 1.28
N LYS A 135 -18.28 2.59 0.30
CA LYS A 135 -19.50 3.36 0.08
C LYS A 135 -20.67 2.48 -0.37
N ARG A 136 -20.43 1.48 -1.22
CA ARG A 136 -21.49 0.57 -1.69
C ARG A 136 -21.96 -0.37 -0.59
N LEU A 137 -21.05 -0.91 0.21
CA LEU A 137 -21.39 -1.71 1.39
C LEU A 137 -22.23 -0.91 2.39
N GLU A 138 -21.80 0.30 2.73
CA GLU A 138 -22.55 1.20 3.63
C GLU A 138 -23.99 1.47 3.16
N ASN A 139 -24.20 1.57 1.85
CA ASN A 139 -25.50 1.89 1.26
C ASN A 139 -26.27 0.66 0.76
N ASN A 140 -25.84 -0.56 1.11
CA ASN A 140 -26.44 -1.82 0.64
C ASN A 140 -26.62 -1.89 -0.88
N ARG A 141 -25.63 -1.38 -1.63
CA ARG A 141 -25.62 -1.40 -3.10
C ARG A 141 -24.77 -2.55 -3.64
N PRO A 142 -25.09 -3.08 -4.84
CA PRO A 142 -24.22 -4.04 -5.52
C PRO A 142 -22.81 -3.47 -5.70
N TRP A 143 -21.79 -4.32 -5.52
CA TRP A 143 -20.37 -3.96 -5.54
C TRP A 143 -19.53 -4.88 -6.43
N ASP A 144 -20.18 -5.79 -7.14
CA ASP A 144 -19.53 -6.85 -7.92
C ASP A 144 -18.80 -6.35 -9.17
N ASP A 145 -19.06 -5.12 -9.62
CA ASP A 145 -18.44 -4.47 -10.79
C ASP A 145 -17.28 -3.52 -10.45
N ILE A 146 -16.89 -3.43 -9.17
CA ILE A 146 -15.82 -2.52 -8.74
C ILE A 146 -14.52 -2.81 -9.51
N PRO A 147 -13.87 -1.80 -10.11
CA PRO A 147 -12.62 -2.02 -10.83
C PRO A 147 -11.52 -2.61 -9.94
N GLY A 148 -10.79 -3.59 -10.46
CA GLY A 148 -9.73 -4.29 -9.73
C GLY A 148 -10.21 -5.28 -8.67
N LEU A 149 -11.53 -5.39 -8.44
CA LEU A 149 -12.08 -6.40 -7.54
C LEU A 149 -11.83 -7.81 -8.10
N VAL A 150 -11.30 -8.67 -7.24
CA VAL A 150 -11.25 -10.11 -7.42
C VAL A 150 -12.19 -10.71 -6.38
N ALA A 151 -13.20 -11.46 -6.82
CA ALA A 151 -14.23 -12.02 -5.95
C ALA A 151 -14.53 -13.49 -6.28
N ARG A 152 -14.85 -14.28 -5.26
CA ARG A 152 -15.25 -15.68 -5.43
C ARG A 152 -16.56 -15.76 -6.21
N GLN A 153 -16.63 -16.68 -7.16
CA GLN A 153 -17.85 -17.01 -7.90
C GLN A 153 -18.02 -18.52 -8.03
N SER A 154 -19.20 -18.98 -8.48
CA SER A 154 -19.45 -20.39 -8.75
C SER A 154 -18.41 -20.94 -9.74
N GLY A 155 -17.55 -21.84 -9.25
CA GLY A 155 -16.52 -22.49 -10.07
C GLY A 155 -15.17 -21.75 -10.19
N GLY A 156 -14.94 -20.64 -9.47
CA GLY A 156 -13.63 -19.99 -9.48
C GLY A 156 -13.62 -18.54 -8.97
N TRP A 157 -12.87 -17.70 -9.67
CA TRP A 157 -12.68 -16.28 -9.33
C TRP A 157 -13.11 -15.39 -10.49
N ARG A 158 -13.89 -14.35 -10.18
CA ARG A 158 -14.12 -13.24 -11.11
C ARG A 158 -13.09 -12.16 -10.84
N ARG A 159 -12.47 -11.69 -11.91
CA ARG A 159 -11.52 -10.59 -11.87
C ARG A 159 -12.01 -9.45 -12.76
N ASN A 160 -12.37 -8.34 -12.12
CA ASN A 160 -12.73 -7.13 -12.86
C ASN A 160 -11.48 -6.46 -13.42
N PRO A 161 -11.58 -5.80 -14.59
CA PRO A 161 -10.52 -4.93 -15.09
C PRO A 161 -10.15 -3.88 -14.03
N GLY A 162 -8.85 -3.60 -13.90
CA GLY A 162 -8.40 -2.48 -13.05
C GLY A 162 -8.80 -1.14 -13.66
N SER A 163 -9.00 -0.14 -12.81
CA SER A 163 -9.15 1.26 -13.22
C SER A 163 -8.05 2.08 -12.56
N PHE A 164 -7.25 2.74 -13.39
CA PHE A 164 -6.16 3.59 -12.95
C PHE A 164 -6.59 5.04 -13.03
N ARG A 165 -6.76 5.69 -11.88
CA ARG A 165 -7.08 7.12 -11.82
C ARG A 165 -5.81 7.98 -11.88
N PRO A 166 -5.93 9.25 -12.28
CA PRO A 166 -4.85 10.22 -12.13
C PRO A 166 -4.38 10.29 -10.67
N LEU A 167 -3.07 10.33 -10.43
CA LEU A 167 -2.55 10.44 -9.07
C LEU A 167 -2.72 11.85 -8.47
N THR A 168 -3.16 12.82 -9.29
CA THR A 168 -3.66 14.13 -8.86
C THR A 168 -4.94 14.05 -8.04
N ASP A 169 -5.68 12.94 -8.15
CA ASP A 169 -6.94 12.72 -7.43
C ASP A 169 -6.69 12.15 -6.02
N LEU A 170 -5.43 11.80 -5.69
CA LEU A 170 -5.08 11.34 -4.35
C LEU A 170 -5.25 12.48 -3.33
N PRO A 171 -5.75 12.19 -2.12
CA PRO A 171 -5.78 13.19 -1.07
C PRO A 171 -4.35 13.56 -0.62
N PRO A 172 -4.16 14.69 0.07
CA PRO A 172 -2.90 15.01 0.71
C PRO A 172 -2.51 13.95 1.73
N MET A 173 -1.30 13.41 1.64
CA MET A 173 -0.80 12.38 2.56
C MET A 173 -0.30 13.01 3.87
N SER A 174 -1.03 12.86 4.97
CA SER A 174 -0.68 13.44 6.28
C SER A 174 0.46 12.68 6.97
N ARG A 175 0.58 11.38 6.69
CA ARG A 175 1.51 10.44 7.35
C ARG A 175 1.22 10.22 8.84
N GLY A 176 -0.03 10.44 9.25
CA GLY A 176 -0.49 10.39 10.63
C GLY A 176 -1.17 9.09 11.07
N PHE A 177 -1.33 8.08 10.20
CA PHE A 177 -2.02 6.84 10.57
C PHE A 177 -1.09 5.79 11.19
N LEU A 178 0.22 5.91 10.95
CA LEU A 178 1.23 5.01 11.47
C LEU A 178 2.24 5.77 12.33
N ASP A 179 2.90 5.06 13.25
CA ASP A 179 4.08 5.59 13.94
C ASP A 179 5.31 5.53 13.02
N ASN A 180 5.30 6.38 11.99
CA ASN A 180 6.39 6.51 11.03
C ASN A 180 7.74 6.83 11.73
N ARG A 181 7.72 7.49 12.90
CA ARG A 181 8.93 7.78 13.69
C ARG A 181 9.50 6.52 14.35
N ARG A 182 8.65 5.62 14.84
CA ARG A 182 9.11 4.32 15.35
C ARG A 182 9.74 3.48 14.25
N TYR A 183 9.08 3.36 13.09
CA TYR A 183 9.69 2.68 11.93
C TYR A 183 11.07 3.25 11.60
N PHE A 184 11.19 4.58 11.56
CA PHE A 184 12.46 5.24 11.29
C PHE A 184 13.54 4.95 12.34
N ARG A 185 13.20 5.00 13.64
CA ARG A 185 14.13 4.68 14.73
C ARG A 185 14.62 3.24 14.70
N GLU A 186 13.79 2.30 14.24
CA GLU A 186 14.10 0.88 14.13
C GLU A 186 14.76 0.50 12.78
N GLY A 187 15.27 1.51 12.06
CA GLY A 187 16.05 1.31 10.83
C GLY A 187 15.24 1.27 9.53
N GLY A 188 13.91 1.42 9.61
CA GLY A 188 13.05 1.49 8.44
C GLY A 188 13.09 2.86 7.76
N GLN A 189 13.62 2.93 6.53
CA GLN A 189 13.53 4.16 5.74
C GLN A 189 12.07 4.47 5.40
N ALA A 190 11.66 5.74 5.50
CA ALA A 190 10.29 6.11 5.16
C ALA A 190 10.07 6.06 3.64
N GLY A 191 9.15 5.21 3.22
CA GLY A 191 8.73 5.11 1.82
C GLY A 191 7.95 6.34 1.37
N VAL A 192 8.19 6.81 0.15
CA VAL A 192 7.37 7.80 -0.57
C VAL A 192 7.23 7.38 -2.03
N GLU A 193 6.03 7.42 -2.60
CA GLU A 193 5.85 7.21 -4.04
C GLU A 193 5.87 8.57 -4.76
N THR A 194 6.61 8.69 -5.85
CA THR A 194 6.53 9.88 -6.73
C THR A 194 5.70 9.61 -7.98
N LYS A 195 5.50 8.33 -8.31
CA LYS A 195 4.73 7.85 -9.46
C LYS A 195 4.41 6.36 -9.30
N ARG A 196 3.55 5.84 -10.16
CA ARG A 196 3.18 4.42 -10.20
C ARG A 196 3.21 3.87 -11.62
N GLY A 197 3.47 2.57 -11.72
CA GLY A 197 3.56 1.83 -12.97
C GLY A 197 4.97 1.84 -13.58
N CYS A 198 5.24 0.85 -14.43
CA CYS A 198 6.52 0.72 -15.14
C CYS A 198 6.29 0.20 -16.57
N PRO A 199 6.78 0.88 -17.62
CA PRO A 199 6.55 0.49 -19.00
C PRO A 199 7.51 -0.60 -19.48
N ARG A 200 8.48 -0.99 -18.64
CA ARG A 200 9.47 -2.02 -18.97
C ARG A 200 8.82 -3.40 -19.04
N ARG A 201 9.49 -4.30 -19.75
CA ARG A 201 9.06 -5.69 -19.99
C ARG A 201 10.10 -6.69 -19.49
N CYS A 202 10.74 -6.39 -18.36
CA CYS A 202 11.71 -7.29 -17.76
C CYS A 202 11.05 -8.64 -17.44
N ILE A 203 11.62 -9.73 -17.94
CA ILE A 203 11.02 -11.08 -17.87
C ILE A 203 10.88 -11.62 -16.44
N TYR A 204 11.61 -11.04 -15.48
CA TYR A 204 11.63 -11.43 -14.08
C TYR A 204 10.75 -10.57 -13.17
N CYS A 205 10.16 -9.48 -13.69
CA CYS A 205 9.65 -8.41 -12.84
C CYS A 205 8.14 -8.53 -12.59
N ALA A 206 7.74 -8.51 -11.32
CA ALA A 206 6.35 -8.54 -10.89
C ALA A 206 5.69 -7.14 -10.83
N ASP A 207 6.47 -6.06 -10.85
CA ASP A 207 5.94 -4.69 -10.71
C ASP A 207 4.90 -4.33 -11.79
N PRO A 208 5.11 -4.60 -13.09
CA PRO A 208 4.07 -4.32 -14.09
C PRO A 208 2.78 -5.12 -13.90
N VAL A 209 2.86 -6.28 -13.23
CA VAL A 209 1.69 -7.09 -12.89
C VAL A 209 0.90 -6.42 -11.77
N ALA A 210 1.57 -5.99 -10.70
CA ALA A 210 0.93 -5.42 -9.52
C ALA A 210 0.58 -3.93 -9.67
N LYS A 211 1.49 -3.11 -10.19
CA LYS A 211 1.39 -1.64 -10.28
C LYS A 211 0.92 -1.13 -11.65
N GLY A 212 0.87 -2.00 -12.66
CA GLY A 212 0.47 -1.66 -14.03
C GLY A 212 1.63 -1.20 -14.93
N ARG A 213 1.36 -1.15 -16.24
CA ARG A 213 2.35 -0.85 -17.29
C ARG A 213 2.44 0.63 -17.67
N HIS A 214 1.44 1.41 -17.34
CA HIS A 214 1.38 2.82 -17.70
C HIS A 214 1.87 3.66 -16.53
N VAL A 215 2.87 4.50 -16.78
CA VAL A 215 3.39 5.41 -15.77
C VAL A 215 2.39 6.53 -15.56
N ARG A 216 2.02 6.76 -14.31
CA ARG A 216 1.26 7.93 -13.86
C ARG A 216 2.05 8.61 -12.76
N VAL A 217 2.21 9.91 -12.89
CA VAL A 217 3.05 10.71 -12.01
C VAL A 217 2.20 11.44 -10.97
N ARG A 218 2.70 11.55 -9.73
CA ARG A 218 2.14 12.46 -8.74
C ARG A 218 2.65 13.87 -9.02
N PRO A 219 1.88 14.94 -8.75
CA PRO A 219 2.42 16.30 -8.83
C PRO A 219 3.67 16.45 -7.95
N PRO A 220 4.80 17.00 -8.45
CA PRO A 220 6.00 17.22 -7.65
C PRO A 220 5.74 17.98 -6.36
N LYS A 221 4.81 18.94 -6.39
CA LYS A 221 4.37 19.71 -5.22
C LYS A 221 3.82 18.81 -4.11
N ASP A 222 2.97 17.84 -4.45
CA ASP A 222 2.34 16.94 -3.49
C ASP A 222 3.38 15.99 -2.88
N VAL A 223 4.33 15.52 -3.70
CA VAL A 223 5.48 14.73 -3.22
C VAL A 223 6.29 15.55 -2.22
N ALA A 224 6.60 16.81 -2.53
CA ALA A 224 7.36 17.67 -1.63
C ALA A 224 6.58 18.12 -0.38
N ASP A 225 5.25 18.22 -0.46
CA ASP A 225 4.39 18.42 0.71
C ASP A 225 4.50 17.23 1.68
N GLU A 226 4.42 16.00 1.17
CA GLU A 226 4.58 14.78 1.97
C GLU A 226 5.98 14.67 2.57
N LEU A 227 7.03 14.95 1.78
CA LEU A 227 8.41 15.01 2.29
C LEU A 227 8.58 16.06 3.39
N SER A 228 7.95 17.23 3.25
CA SER A 228 8.00 18.28 4.28
C SER A 228 7.37 17.81 5.59
N ARG A 229 6.30 17.03 5.55
CA ARG A 229 5.66 16.44 6.74
C ARG A 229 6.56 15.42 7.41
N LEU A 230 7.17 14.52 6.65
CA LEU A 230 8.12 13.53 7.19
C LEU A 230 9.32 14.23 7.88
N VAL A 231 9.90 15.25 7.24
CA VAL A 231 10.98 16.04 7.86
C VAL A 231 10.50 16.76 9.12
N ALA A 232 9.26 17.27 9.16
CA ALA A 232 8.69 17.88 10.37
C ALA A 232 8.50 16.86 11.51
N MET A 233 8.32 15.57 11.19
CA MET A 233 8.30 14.47 12.16
C MET A 233 9.71 14.03 12.62
N GLY A 234 10.77 14.67 12.11
CA GLY A 234 12.16 14.28 12.38
C GLY A 234 12.64 13.08 11.56
N ILE A 235 11.95 12.76 10.46
CA ILE A 235 12.36 11.70 9.53
C ILE A 235 13.08 12.38 8.36
N ASP A 236 14.39 12.17 8.30
CA ASP A 236 15.27 12.81 7.33
C ASP A 236 15.87 11.83 6.31
N HIS A 237 15.56 10.53 6.39
CA HIS A 237 15.92 9.53 5.36
C HIS A 237 14.67 8.90 4.75
N VAL A 238 14.53 9.05 3.43
CA VAL A 238 13.40 8.51 2.67
C VAL A 238 13.85 7.62 1.52
N HIS A 239 12.98 6.70 1.12
CA HIS A 239 13.19 5.83 -0.02
C HIS A 239 12.04 5.98 -1.03
N THR A 240 12.35 6.25 -2.29
CA THR A 240 11.29 6.32 -3.31
C THR A 240 10.78 4.91 -3.64
N CYS A 241 9.50 4.64 -3.38
CA CYS A 241 8.85 3.35 -3.64
C CYS A 241 8.37 3.16 -5.09
N ASP A 242 8.89 3.98 -6.00
CA ASP A 242 8.66 3.86 -7.43
C ASP A 242 9.26 2.55 -7.97
N SER A 243 8.76 2.04 -9.11
CA SER A 243 9.43 0.92 -9.78
C SER A 243 10.82 1.31 -10.28
N GLU A 244 10.95 2.51 -10.87
CA GLU A 244 12.21 3.12 -11.29
C GLU A 244 12.08 4.64 -11.18
N PHE A 245 12.85 5.31 -10.34
CA PHE A 245 12.73 6.75 -10.08
C PHE A 245 12.92 7.59 -11.35
N ASN A 246 13.91 7.25 -12.17
CA ASN A 246 14.33 7.98 -13.36
C ASN A 246 13.44 7.79 -14.61
N ILE A 247 12.28 7.14 -14.50
CA ILE A 247 11.40 6.85 -15.65
C ILE A 247 9.96 7.30 -15.40
N PRO A 248 9.50 8.44 -15.96
CA PRO A 248 10.19 9.29 -16.93
C PRO A 248 11.17 10.28 -16.26
N GLY A 249 12.28 10.57 -16.94
CA GLY A 249 13.33 11.44 -16.41
C GLY A 249 12.89 12.88 -16.17
N GLU A 250 11.98 13.41 -17.00
CA GLU A 250 11.41 14.76 -16.82
C GLU A 250 10.69 14.91 -15.48
N HIS A 251 9.93 13.88 -15.09
CA HIS A 251 9.24 13.86 -13.79
C HIS A 251 10.23 13.76 -12.63
N ALA A 252 11.24 12.90 -12.76
CA ALA A 252 12.30 12.77 -11.76
C ALA A 252 13.01 14.12 -11.51
N LEU A 253 13.38 14.84 -12.58
CA LEU A 253 13.95 16.18 -12.51
C LEU A 253 12.98 17.18 -11.87
N ALA A 254 11.69 17.12 -12.22
CA ALA A 254 10.68 18.01 -11.64
C ALA A 254 10.53 17.81 -10.12
N VAL A 255 10.56 16.55 -9.65
CA VAL A 255 10.58 16.23 -8.21
C VAL A 255 11.84 16.77 -7.54
N CYS A 256 13.02 16.53 -8.11
CA CYS A 256 14.28 17.06 -7.57
C CYS A 256 14.29 18.59 -7.49
N ARG A 257 13.83 19.28 -8.54
CA ARG A 257 13.73 20.74 -8.57
C ARG A 257 12.78 21.26 -7.50
N GLU A 258 11.65 20.59 -7.28
CA GLU A 258 10.72 20.99 -6.23
C GLU A 258 11.31 20.80 -4.82
N ILE A 259 12.05 19.71 -4.58
CA ILE A 259 12.79 19.47 -3.33
C ILE A 259 13.81 20.60 -3.09
N VAL A 260 14.58 20.98 -4.12
CA VAL A 260 15.55 22.09 -4.05
C VAL A 260 14.85 23.42 -3.80
N ARG A 261 13.78 23.71 -4.54
CA ARG A 261 13.00 24.96 -4.43
C ARG A 261 12.48 25.18 -3.02
N ARG A 262 12.09 24.12 -2.31
CA ARG A 262 11.60 24.17 -0.93
C ARG A 262 12.71 24.12 0.12
N GLY A 263 13.97 24.04 -0.28
CA GLY A 263 15.10 23.92 0.64
C GLY A 263 15.16 22.58 1.39
N LEU A 264 14.42 21.56 0.93
CA LEU A 264 14.37 20.25 1.57
C LEU A 264 15.68 19.47 1.38
N GLY A 265 16.43 19.73 0.30
CA GLY A 265 17.69 19.03 0.02
C GLY A 265 18.78 19.21 1.09
N LYS A 266 18.66 20.21 1.98
CA LYS A 266 19.55 20.40 3.13
C LYS A 266 19.13 19.61 4.39
N ARG A 267 17.89 19.13 4.40
CA ARG A 267 17.22 18.49 5.57
C ARG A 267 16.85 17.03 5.32
N LEU A 268 17.08 16.54 4.11
CA LEU A 268 16.62 15.24 3.64
C LEU A 268 17.77 14.52 2.93
N ARG A 269 17.95 13.24 3.27
CA ARG A 269 18.66 12.23 2.49
C ARG A 269 17.61 11.34 1.85
N TRP A 270 17.78 11.02 0.58
CA TRP A 270 16.83 10.17 -0.12
C TRP A 270 17.54 9.14 -0.98
N TYR A 271 16.93 7.98 -1.07
CA TYR A 271 17.38 6.83 -1.86
C TYR A 271 16.35 6.54 -2.94
N ALA A 272 16.83 6.09 -4.09
CA ALA A 272 15.99 5.71 -5.19
C ALA A 272 16.60 4.58 -5.99
N TYR A 273 15.76 3.64 -6.42
CA TYR A 273 16.12 2.70 -7.47
C TYR A 273 15.96 3.38 -8.83
N CYS A 274 16.95 3.22 -9.70
CA CYS A 274 16.95 3.76 -11.05
C CYS A 274 17.42 2.70 -12.04
N ALA A 275 16.84 2.72 -13.23
CA ALA A 275 17.37 1.96 -14.34
C ALA A 275 18.69 2.59 -14.79
N PRO A 276 19.68 1.82 -15.27
CA PRO A 276 20.95 2.38 -15.74
C PRO A 276 20.79 3.43 -16.85
N VAL A 277 19.74 3.29 -17.68
CA VAL A 277 19.41 4.23 -18.74
C VAL A 277 17.90 4.48 -18.74
N PRO A 278 17.42 5.75 -18.76
CA PRO A 278 18.20 6.99 -18.88
C PRO A 278 18.68 7.53 -17.53
N PHE A 279 19.96 7.90 -17.41
CA PHE A 279 20.49 8.61 -16.23
C PHE A 279 21.39 9.75 -16.70
N THR A 280 20.85 10.97 -16.74
CA THR A 280 21.55 12.14 -17.30
C THR A 280 22.46 12.80 -16.27
N LYS A 281 23.45 13.57 -16.75
CA LYS A 281 24.29 14.41 -15.87
C LYS A 281 23.50 15.46 -15.07
N GLU A 282 22.34 15.85 -15.57
CA GLU A 282 21.46 16.80 -14.86
C GLU A 282 20.70 16.13 -13.71
N LEU A 283 20.37 14.84 -13.86
CA LEU A 283 19.70 14.07 -12.80
C LEU A 283 20.67 13.63 -11.70
N ALA A 284 21.96 13.44 -12.05
CA ALA A 284 23.05 13.13 -11.13
C ALA A 284 23.38 14.31 -10.20
#